data_AF-A0A520HLF5-F1
#
_entry.id   AF-A0A520HLF5-F1
#
_cell.length_a   1.000
_cell.length_b   1.000
_cell.length_c   1.000
_cell.angle_alpha   90.00
_cell.angle_beta   90.00
_cell.angle_gamma   90.00
#
_symmetry.space_group_name_H-M   'P 1'
#
loop_
_entity.id
_entity.type
_entity.pdbx_description
1 polymer ?
#
loop_
_entity_poly.entity_id
_entity_poly.type
_entity_poly.pdbx_seq_one_letter_code
_entity_poly.pdbx_strand_id
1 'polypeptide(L)'
;MSEDSGEKTEAPTAKRKKDAVEKGDILKSRDFATALSMLAGVAWLIYAGPTLITACKAIMSSSFQFTHADVEDFSPWRPLMEAGGKLAPSLITLFIVSIGAAILSQAGLGSLGFNGGLLAPKYSRVDPAAGLKRIFGANGWIELGKSLLKVILL
;
A
#
# COMPACT_ATOMS: atom_id res chain seq x y z
N MET A 1 -29.62 -2.79 -26.50
CA MET A 1 -30.72 -2.67 -25.52
C MET A 1 -30.60 -1.30 -24.90
N SER A 2 -31.37 -0.38 -25.47
CA SER A 2 -31.41 1.04 -25.13
C SER A 2 -32.31 1.27 -23.91
N GLU A 3 -32.18 2.45 -23.29
CA GLU A 3 -33.06 3.08 -22.27
C GLU A 3 -32.61 3.00 -20.79
N ASP A 4 -31.69 3.91 -20.39
CA ASP A 4 -31.77 4.66 -19.12
C ASP A 4 -30.87 5.92 -19.23
N SER A 5 -31.12 6.76 -20.24
CA SER A 5 -30.38 8.02 -20.44
C SER A 5 -31.13 9.23 -19.89
N GLY A 6 -31.97 9.02 -18.87
CA GLY A 6 -32.50 10.11 -18.05
C GLY A 6 -31.47 10.47 -16.99
N GLU A 7 -30.92 11.68 -17.05
CA GLU A 7 -30.12 12.22 -15.95
C GLU A 7 -31.00 12.22 -14.70
N LYS A 8 -30.73 11.28 -13.79
CA LYS A 8 -31.40 11.20 -12.49
C LYS A 8 -30.97 12.43 -11.68
N THR A 9 -31.79 13.47 -11.71
CA THR A 9 -31.59 14.74 -10.98
C THR A 9 -31.75 14.59 -9.46
N GLU A 10 -32.36 13.50 -9.00
CA GLU A 10 -32.64 13.24 -7.60
C GLU A 10 -31.53 12.48 -6.88
N ALA A 11 -31.33 12.82 -5.61
CA ALA A 11 -30.36 12.13 -4.76
C ALA A 11 -30.74 10.65 -4.57
N PRO A 12 -29.76 9.73 -4.60
CA PRO A 12 -30.04 8.31 -4.40
C PRO A 12 -30.60 8.03 -3.00
N THR A 13 -31.66 7.22 -2.94
CA THR A 13 -32.31 6.78 -1.70
C THR A 13 -31.36 5.98 -0.79
N ALA A 14 -31.64 5.97 0.52
CA ALA A 14 -30.80 5.26 1.50
C ALA A 14 -30.61 3.77 1.18
N LYS A 15 -31.67 3.10 0.70
CA LYS A 15 -31.61 1.69 0.25
C LYS A 15 -30.63 1.52 -0.91
N ARG A 16 -30.69 2.39 -1.92
CA ARG A 16 -29.80 2.33 -3.09
C ARG A 16 -28.32 2.57 -2.72
N LYS A 17 -28.05 3.46 -1.75
CA LYS A 17 -26.69 3.67 -1.22
C LYS A 17 -26.17 2.41 -0.51
N LYS A 18 -27.01 1.77 0.30
CA LYS A 18 -26.65 0.52 0.99
C LYS A 18 -26.37 -0.62 0.00
N ASP A 19 -27.23 -0.78 -1.01
CA ASP A 19 -27.07 -1.79 -2.06
C ASP A 19 -25.78 -1.58 -2.88
N ALA A 20 -25.36 -0.32 -3.10
CA ALA A 20 -24.10 -0.01 -3.78
C ALA A 20 -22.88 -0.47 -2.95
N VAL A 21 -22.90 -0.19 -1.64
CA VAL A 21 -21.86 -0.65 -0.70
C VAL A 21 -21.83 -2.19 -0.62
N GLU A 22 -22.99 -2.84 -0.52
CA GLU A 22 -23.13 -4.31 -0.55
C GLU A 22 -22.69 -4.94 -1.88
N LYS A 23 -22.67 -4.18 -2.98
CA LYS A 23 -22.09 -4.63 -4.26
C LYS A 23 -20.60 -4.32 -4.40
N GLY A 24 -20.00 -3.65 -3.42
CA GLY A 24 -18.59 -3.25 -3.40
C GLY A 24 -18.29 -1.98 -4.18
N ASP A 25 -19.31 -1.21 -4.54
CA ASP A 25 -19.18 0.09 -5.20
C ASP A 25 -18.97 1.19 -4.15
N ILE A 26 -17.79 1.12 -3.54
CA ILE A 26 -17.30 2.06 -2.52
C ILE A 26 -16.29 3.01 -3.14
N LEU A 27 -16.24 4.24 -2.62
CA LEU A 27 -15.27 5.23 -3.05
C LEU A 27 -13.84 4.71 -2.78
N LYS A 28 -13.03 4.66 -3.82
CA LYS A 28 -11.62 4.27 -3.75
C LYS A 28 -10.79 5.28 -4.52
N SER A 29 -9.76 5.83 -3.88
CA SER A 29 -8.79 6.72 -4.53
C SER A 29 -7.39 6.15 -4.36
N ARG A 30 -6.80 5.69 -5.48
CA ARG A 30 -5.42 5.18 -5.50
C ARG A 30 -4.43 6.28 -5.15
N ASP A 31 -4.67 7.49 -5.67
CA ASP A 31 -3.78 8.63 -5.49
C ASP A 31 -3.77 9.12 -4.03
N PHE A 32 -4.91 9.10 -3.35
CA PHE A 32 -4.99 9.42 -1.92
C PHE A 32 -4.23 8.40 -1.05
N ALA A 33 -4.39 7.11 -1.33
CA ALA A 33 -3.67 6.07 -0.61
C ALA A 33 -2.15 6.18 -0.77
N THR A 34 -1.68 6.47 -1.99
CA THR A 34 -0.26 6.73 -2.25
C THR A 34 0.24 7.96 -1.49
N ALA A 35 -0.49 9.08 -1.54
CA ALA A 35 -0.09 10.30 -0.85
C ALA A 35 0.01 10.10 0.68
N LEU A 36 -0.99 9.46 1.29
CA LEU A 36 -0.99 9.20 2.72
C LEU A 36 0.15 8.25 3.14
N SER A 37 0.41 7.22 2.33
CA SER A 37 1.52 6.29 2.57
C SER A 37 2.89 6.98 2.47
N MET A 38 3.06 7.88 1.48
CA MET A 38 4.28 8.68 1.35
C MET A 38 4.47 9.61 2.55
N LEU A 39 3.43 10.33 2.97
CA LEU A 39 3.50 11.20 4.15
C LEU A 39 3.85 10.42 5.42
N ALA A 40 3.21 9.27 5.62
CA ALA A 40 3.51 8.40 6.75
C ALA A 40 4.95 7.87 6.72
N GLY A 41 5.46 7.51 5.54
CA GLY A 41 6.86 7.10 5.34
C GLY A 41 7.86 8.23 5.63
N VAL A 42 7.59 9.46 5.17
CA VAL A 42 8.42 10.63 5.47
C VAL A 42 8.41 10.94 6.96
N ALA A 43 7.23 10.95 7.59
CA ALA A 43 7.13 11.14 9.04
C ALA A 43 7.92 10.06 9.78
N TRP A 44 7.80 8.79 9.38
CA TRP A 44 8.57 7.70 9.95
C TRP A 44 10.08 7.92 9.81
N LEU A 45 10.56 8.35 8.64
CA LEU A 45 11.98 8.66 8.45
C LEU A 45 12.47 9.78 9.36
N ILE A 46 11.67 10.82 9.57
CA ILE A 46 12.02 11.93 10.47
C ILE A 46 12.18 11.43 11.92
N TYR A 47 11.24 10.62 12.41
CA TYR A 47 11.24 10.21 13.82
C TYR A 47 12.09 8.96 14.12
N ALA A 48 12.09 7.96 13.23
CA ALA A 48 12.75 6.67 13.43
C ALA A 48 14.02 6.48 12.58
N GLY A 49 14.27 7.35 11.60
CA GLY A 49 15.48 7.33 10.77
C GLY A 49 16.79 7.40 11.56
N PRO A 50 16.95 8.28 12.57
CA PRO A 50 18.16 8.31 13.40
C PRO A 50 18.45 6.96 14.09
N THR A 51 17.41 6.30 14.60
CA THR A 51 17.50 4.97 15.22
C THR A 51 17.91 3.92 14.19
N LEU A 52 17.32 3.93 12.99
CA LEU A 52 17.71 3.05 11.89
C LEU A 52 19.18 3.24 11.52
N ILE A 53 19.65 4.47 11.35
CA ILE A 53 21.04 4.78 11.02
C ILE A 53 21.98 4.25 12.11
N THR A 54 21.61 4.41 13.38
CA THR A 54 22.39 3.93 14.51
C THR A 54 22.50 2.41 14.50
N ALA A 55 21.39 1.70 14.25
CA ALA A 55 21.38 0.25 14.10
C ALA A 55 22.26 -0.21 12.92
N CYS A 56 22.16 0.44 11.76
CA CYS A 56 22.99 0.14 10.59
C CYS A 56 24.49 0.34 10.89
N LYS A 57 24.87 1.44 11.57
CA LYS A 57 26.26 1.68 11.98
C LYS A 57 26.75 0.59 12.93
N ALA A 58 25.95 0.22 13.94
CA ALA A 58 26.30 -0.81 14.90
C ALA A 58 26.50 -2.18 14.24
N ILE A 59 25.67 -2.52 13.23
CA ILE A 59 25.82 -3.74 12.44
C ILE A 59 27.09 -3.70 11.60
N MET A 60 27.32 -2.58 10.90
CA MET A 60 28.50 -2.42 10.05
C MET A 60 29.79 -2.53 10.88
N SER A 61 29.85 -1.88 12.04
CA SER A 61 30.99 -1.98 12.96
C SER A 61 31.19 -3.40 13.48
N SER A 62 30.14 -4.12 13.88
CA SER A 62 30.28 -5.50 14.33
C SER A 62 30.68 -6.45 13.20
N SER A 63 30.19 -6.23 11.98
CA SER A 63 30.51 -7.09 10.83
C SER A 63 31.95 -6.93 10.32
N PHE A 64 32.59 -5.79 10.61
CA PHE A 64 34.00 -5.55 10.26
C PHE A 64 34.99 -5.85 11.40
N GLN A 65 34.49 -6.24 12.57
CA GLN A 65 35.32 -6.73 13.67
C GLN A 65 35.33 -8.26 13.64
N PHE A 66 36.38 -8.83 13.05
CA PHE A 66 36.56 -10.27 12.97
C PHE A 66 37.63 -10.72 13.95
N THR A 67 37.28 -11.62 14.88
CA THR A 67 38.19 -12.11 15.91
C THR A 67 38.54 -13.58 15.71
N HIS A 68 39.63 -14.05 16.33
CA HIS A 68 40.00 -15.47 16.30
C HIS A 68 38.89 -16.38 16.83
N ALA A 69 38.13 -15.93 17.83
CA ALA A 69 37.00 -16.67 18.40
C ALA A 69 35.87 -16.92 17.38
N ASP A 70 35.70 -16.04 16.38
CA ASP A 70 34.68 -16.21 15.33
C ASP A 70 35.05 -17.32 14.33
N VAL A 71 36.33 -17.68 14.26
CA VAL A 71 36.84 -18.82 13.47
C VAL A 71 36.73 -20.13 14.25
N GLU A 72 37.06 -20.10 15.55
CA GLU A 72 37.07 -21.29 16.41
C GLU A 72 35.65 -21.80 16.74
N ASP A 73 34.71 -20.90 17.03
CA ASP A 73 33.32 -21.20 17.39
C ASP A 73 32.36 -20.91 16.22
N PHE A 74 32.79 -21.23 14.99
CA PHE A 74 32.13 -20.85 13.73
C PHE A 74 30.60 -20.97 13.78
N SER A 75 29.93 -19.84 14.01
CA SER A 75 28.47 -19.73 14.15
C SER A 75 27.95 -18.57 13.31
N PRO A 76 27.72 -18.78 12.00
CA PRO A 76 27.31 -17.72 11.09
C PRO A 76 25.93 -17.12 11.40
N TRP A 77 25.10 -17.83 12.19
CA TRP A 77 23.78 -17.35 12.60
C TRP A 77 23.81 -16.31 13.72
N ARG A 78 24.83 -16.32 14.58
CA ARG A 78 24.91 -15.38 15.71
C ARG A 78 24.96 -13.92 15.23
N PRO A 79 25.85 -13.52 14.30
CA PRO A 79 25.85 -12.16 13.74
C PRO A 79 24.55 -11.79 13.01
N LEU A 80 23.92 -12.76 12.33
CA LEU A 80 22.67 -12.53 11.61
C LEU A 80 21.51 -12.24 12.57
N MET A 81 21.41 -12.98 13.67
CA MET A 81 20.40 -12.76 14.70
C MET A 81 20.60 -11.43 15.41
N GLU A 82 21.84 -11.05 15.71
CA GLU A 82 22.16 -9.74 16.30
C GLU A 82 21.81 -8.58 15.35
N ALA A 83 22.14 -8.71 14.06
CA ALA A 83 21.76 -7.73 13.06
C ALA A 83 20.25 -7.63 12.91
N GLY A 84 19.56 -8.76 12.87
CA GLY A 84 18.10 -8.85 12.86
C GLY A 84 17.49 -8.16 14.09
N GLY A 85 18.01 -8.43 15.29
CA GLY A 85 17.55 -7.81 16.54
C GLY A 85 17.74 -6.29 16.57
N LYS A 86 18.87 -5.79 16.04
CA LYS A 86 19.16 -4.35 15.94
C LYS A 86 18.23 -3.64 14.93
N LEU A 87 17.86 -4.29 13.81
CA LEU A 87 16.99 -3.70 12.78
C LEU A 87 15.49 -3.89 13.06
N ALA A 88 15.12 -4.95 13.77
CA ALA A 88 13.73 -5.35 13.96
C ALA A 88 12.83 -4.22 14.50
N PRO A 89 13.21 -3.42 15.53
CA PRO A 89 12.35 -2.35 16.02
C PRO A 89 12.00 -1.31 14.94
N SER A 90 12.99 -0.92 14.13
CA SER A 90 12.78 0.03 13.03
C SER A 90 11.87 -0.56 11.95
N LEU A 91 12.12 -1.80 11.54
CA LEU A 91 11.32 -2.46 10.51
C LEU A 91 9.87 -2.72 10.97
N ILE A 92 9.67 -3.16 12.21
CA ILE A 92 8.36 -3.36 12.81
C ILE A 92 7.59 -2.05 12.88
N THR A 93 8.24 -0.97 13.32
CA THR A 93 7.60 0.34 13.40
C THR A 93 7.21 0.85 12.01
N LEU A 94 8.08 0.70 11.00
CA LEU A 94 7.77 1.07 9.62
C LEU A 94 6.58 0.27 9.08
N PHE A 95 6.54 -1.04 9.36
CA PHE A 95 5.45 -1.91 8.97
C PHE A 95 4.11 -1.48 9.59
N ILE A 96 4.10 -1.19 10.90
CA ILE A 96 2.91 -0.71 11.62
C ILE A 96 2.43 0.61 11.03
N VAL A 97 3.33 1.57 10.82
CA VAL A 97 2.98 2.88 10.21
C VAL A 97 2.41 2.70 8.80
N SER A 98 3.01 1.80 8.00
CA SER A 98 2.55 1.52 6.63
C SER A 98 1.16 0.89 6.61
N ILE A 99 0.90 -0.09 7.48
CA ILE A 99 -0.44 -0.68 7.66
C ILE A 99 -1.43 0.38 8.13
N GLY A 100 -1.04 1.20 9.11
CA GLY A 100 -1.85 2.30 9.61
C GLY A 100 -2.25 3.25 8.50
N ALA A 101 -1.31 3.69 7.66
CA ALA A 101 -1.59 4.55 6.51
C ALA A 101 -2.51 3.87 5.49
N ALA A 102 -2.32 2.59 5.20
CA ALA A 102 -3.18 1.84 4.30
C ALA A 102 -4.63 1.77 4.82
N ILE A 103 -4.82 1.44 6.10
CA ILE A 103 -6.15 1.38 6.73
C ILE A 103 -6.78 2.77 6.77
N LEU A 104 -6.04 3.80 7.21
CA LEU A 104 -6.53 5.18 7.27
C LEU A 104 -6.92 5.72 5.89
N SER A 105 -6.21 5.32 4.82
CA SER A 105 -6.56 5.73 3.46
C SER A 105 -7.93 5.21 3.02
N GLN A 106 -8.29 3.98 3.42
CA GLN A 106 -9.61 3.39 3.15
C GLN A 106 -10.67 4.00 4.07
N ALA A 107 -10.35 4.15 5.36
CA ALA A 107 -11.22 4.76 6.36
C ALA A 107 -11.63 6.19 5.99
N GLY A 108 -10.67 7.02 5.56
CA GLY A 108 -10.89 8.42 5.21
C GLY A 108 -11.82 8.62 4.01
N LEU A 109 -11.97 7.61 3.16
CA LEU A 109 -12.90 7.61 2.04
C LEU A 109 -14.27 6.96 2.38
N GLY A 110 -14.47 6.55 3.63
CA GLY A 110 -15.68 5.86 4.09
C GLY A 110 -15.82 4.43 3.56
N SER A 111 -14.71 3.81 3.14
CA SER A 111 -14.69 2.53 2.43
C SER A 111 -14.43 1.31 3.33
N LEU A 112 -14.35 1.51 4.66
CA LEU A 112 -14.17 0.44 5.64
C LEU A 112 -15.42 -0.44 5.73
N GLY A 113 -15.39 -1.56 5.01
CA GLY A 113 -16.42 -2.58 5.08
C GLY A 113 -15.91 -3.92 4.58
N PHE A 114 -16.40 -5.00 5.18
CA PHE A 114 -16.14 -6.36 4.71
C PHE A 114 -17.31 -6.84 3.86
N ASN A 115 -17.02 -7.29 2.64
CA ASN A 115 -18.03 -7.79 1.72
C ASN A 115 -17.63 -9.18 1.19
N GLY A 116 -18.10 -10.22 1.87
CA GLY A 116 -17.83 -11.61 1.49
C GLY A 116 -18.32 -11.97 0.07
N GLY A 117 -19.34 -11.27 -0.45
CA GLY A 117 -19.84 -11.47 -1.81
C GLY A 117 -18.85 -11.06 -2.91
N LEU A 118 -17.82 -10.26 -2.58
CA LEU A 118 -16.75 -9.89 -3.52
C LEU A 118 -15.65 -10.94 -3.64
N LEU A 119 -15.60 -11.91 -2.72
CA LEU A 119 -14.65 -13.02 -2.74
C LEU A 119 -15.01 -14.07 -3.80
N ALA A 120 -16.26 -14.10 -4.23
CA ALA A 120 -16.70 -15.02 -5.29
C ALA A 120 -15.95 -14.72 -6.61
N PRO A 121 -15.46 -15.76 -7.32
CA PRO A 121 -14.81 -15.58 -8.61
C PRO A 121 -15.83 -15.05 -9.63
N LYS A 122 -15.53 -13.91 -10.26
CA LYS A 122 -16.34 -13.33 -11.33
C LYS A 122 -15.58 -13.46 -12.64
N TYR A 123 -16.16 -14.16 -13.61
CA TYR A 123 -15.54 -14.39 -14.93
C TYR A 123 -15.15 -13.08 -15.63
N SER A 124 -15.96 -12.03 -15.47
CA SER A 124 -15.69 -10.69 -16.00
C SER A 124 -14.43 -10.01 -15.44
N ARG A 125 -13.87 -10.48 -14.31
CA ARG A 125 -12.59 -9.97 -13.79
C ARG A 125 -11.37 -10.62 -14.44
N VAL A 126 -11.54 -11.78 -15.08
CA VAL A 126 -10.45 -12.59 -15.64
C VAL A 126 -10.44 -12.56 -17.17
N ASP A 127 -11.50 -12.04 -17.80
CA ASP A 127 -11.57 -11.88 -19.26
C ASP A 127 -10.41 -11.03 -19.82
N PRO A 128 -9.52 -11.61 -20.64
CA PRO A 128 -8.39 -10.90 -21.24
C PRO A 128 -8.83 -9.73 -22.12
N ALA A 129 -9.95 -9.86 -22.84
CA ALA A 129 -10.41 -8.81 -23.75
C ALA A 129 -10.85 -7.55 -22.98
N ALA A 130 -11.61 -7.72 -21.90
CA ALA A 130 -11.94 -6.64 -20.96
C ALA A 130 -10.69 -6.04 -20.30
N GLY A 131 -9.67 -6.85 -20.00
CA GLY A 131 -8.38 -6.41 -19.49
C GLY A 131 -7.64 -5.49 -20.47
N LEU A 132 -7.49 -5.91 -21.73
CA LEU A 132 -6.88 -5.09 -22.78
C LEU A 132 -7.63 -3.77 -22.99
N LYS A 133 -8.97 -3.78 -22.98
CA LYS A 133 -9.78 -2.56 -23.09
C LYS A 133 -9.57 -1.61 -21.90
N ARG A 134 -9.33 -2.11 -20.69
CA ARG A 134 -8.99 -1.25 -19.54
C ARG A 134 -7.61 -0.62 -19.65
N ILE A 135 -6.63 -1.35 -20.22
CA ILE A 135 -5.25 -0.88 -20.38
C ILE A 135 -5.13 0.12 -21.53
N PHE A 136 -5.70 -0.17 -22.70
CA PHE A 136 -5.56 0.67 -23.91
C PHE A 136 -6.76 1.60 -24.17
N GLY A 137 -7.81 1.52 -23.36
CA GLY A 137 -8.96 2.42 -23.42
C GLY A 137 -8.71 3.78 -22.76
N ALA A 138 -9.74 4.63 -22.74
CA ALA A 138 -9.66 6.00 -22.20
C ALA A 138 -9.09 6.08 -20.77
N ASN A 139 -9.46 5.12 -19.91
CA ASN A 139 -8.95 5.06 -18.54
C ASN A 139 -7.43 4.89 -18.48
N GLY A 140 -6.86 4.06 -19.36
CA GLY A 140 -5.41 3.85 -19.43
C GLY A 140 -4.67 5.11 -19.86
N TRP A 141 -5.18 5.81 -20.87
CA TRP A 141 -4.62 7.09 -21.32
C TRP A 141 -4.69 8.18 -20.25
N ILE A 142 -5.80 8.25 -19.49
CA ILE A 142 -5.95 9.18 -18.38
C ILE A 142 -4.95 8.84 -17.25
N GLU A 143 -4.80 7.57 -16.88
CA GLU A 143 -3.81 7.17 -15.88
C GLU A 143 -2.38 7.44 -16.32
N LEU A 144 -2.06 7.23 -17.61
CA LEU A 144 -0.75 7.56 -18.18
C LEU A 144 -0.48 9.06 -18.06
N GLY A 145 -1.42 9.90 -18.50
CA GLY A 145 -1.30 11.36 -18.40
C GLY A 145 -1.10 11.83 -16.95
N LYS A 146 -1.89 11.29 -16.01
CA LYS A 146 -1.70 11.58 -14.57
C LYS A 146 -0.32 11.14 -14.07
N SER A 147 0.17 9.99 -14.52
CA SER A 147 1.48 9.46 -14.10
C SER A 147 2.63 10.32 -14.63
N LEU A 148 2.57 10.73 -15.90
CA LEU A 148 3.54 11.66 -16.48
C LEU A 148 3.52 13.02 -15.76
N LEU A 149 2.33 13.54 -15.47
CA LEU A 149 2.20 14.80 -14.72
C LEU A 149 2.84 14.70 -13.34
N LYS A 150 2.62 13.60 -12.61
CA LYS A 150 3.28 13.37 -11.31
C LYS A 150 4.80 13.37 -11.43
N VAL A 151 5.35 12.74 -12.47
CA VAL A 151 6.80 12.69 -12.70
C VAL A 151 7.37 14.07 -13.02
N ILE A 152 6.63 14.90 -13.77
CA ILE A 152 7.05 16.27 -14.11
C ILE A 152 6.99 17.19 -12.90
N LEU A 153 6.03 16.98 -11.99
CA LEU A 153 5.84 17.79 -10.79
C LEU A 153 6.72 17.36 -9.61
N LEU A 154 7.28 16.15 -9.64
CA LEU A 154 8.25 15.63 -8.67
C LEU A 154 9.63 16.25 -8.90
#